data_AF-A0A1H9UTI5-F1
#
_entry.id   AF-A0A1H9UTI5-F1
#
_cell.length_a   1.000
_cell.length_b   1.000
_cell.length_c   1.000
_cell.angle_alpha   90.00
_cell.angle_beta   90.00
_cell.angle_gamma   90.00
#
_symmetry.space_group_name_H-M   'P 1'
#
loop_
_entity.id
_entity.type
_entity.pdbx_description
1 polymer ?
#
loop_
_entity_poly.entity_id
_entity_poly.type
_entity_poly.pdbx_seq_one_letter_code
_entity_poly.pdbx_strand_id
1 'polypeptide(L)'
;MRNLQITIILRILLILTFAMHMLPSVKSTQLSNMLMNKQISYDFYVSNQINSNYYSIPFFILVLLNVWFTYFNSKKRNNGRILMKEIVIPETNLDDDERESEITGKSAKAAFSVVIVFSFVILSLFPMAISFFNELAAYSVFAVAALPIIGLITYFITYKVLYSR
;
A
#
# COMPACT_ATOMS: atom_id res chain seq x y z
N MET A 1 -5.01 2.44 21.12
CA MET A 1 -3.69 2.09 20.54
C MET A 1 -3.59 0.71 19.87
N ARG A 2 -3.93 -0.42 20.53
CA ARG A 2 -3.78 -1.76 19.93
C ARG A 2 -4.50 -1.93 18.59
N ASN A 3 -5.74 -1.45 18.49
CA ASN A 3 -6.52 -1.53 17.25
C ASN A 3 -5.86 -0.74 16.12
N LEU A 4 -5.28 0.44 16.42
CA LEU A 4 -4.56 1.24 15.44
C LEU A 4 -3.34 0.50 14.88
N GLN A 5 -2.56 -0.13 15.75
CA GLN A 5 -1.41 -0.96 15.34
C GLN A 5 -1.83 -2.07 14.38
N ILE A 6 -2.88 -2.81 14.75
CA ILE A 6 -3.40 -3.90 13.92
C ILE A 6 -3.89 -3.36 12.57
N THR A 7 -4.66 -2.27 12.56
CA THR A 7 -5.13 -1.63 11.31
C THR A 7 -3.96 -1.27 10.40
N ILE A 8 -2.91 -0.65 10.94
CA ILE A 8 -1.76 -0.22 10.15
C ILE A 8 -0.98 -1.40 9.59
N ILE A 9 -0.72 -2.43 10.42
CA ILE A 9 -0.04 -3.65 9.98
C ILE A 9 -0.84 -4.34 8.87
N LEU A 10 -2.17 -4.49 9.05
CA LEU A 10 -3.04 -5.12 8.07
C LEU A 10 -3.09 -4.37 6.74
N ARG A 11 -3.11 -3.03 6.78
CA ARG A 11 -3.07 -2.20 5.58
C ARG A 11 -1.73 -2.30 4.86
N ILE A 12 -0.61 -2.29 5.59
CA ILE A 12 0.73 -2.47 4.99
C ILE A 12 0.86 -3.85 4.34
N LEU A 13 0.45 -4.92 5.02
CA LEU A 13 0.45 -6.27 4.45
C LEU A 13 -0.44 -6.37 3.20
N LEU A 14 -1.61 -5.74 3.23
CA LEU A 14 -2.51 -5.69 2.07
C LEU A 14 -1.85 -4.99 0.88
N ILE A 15 -1.21 -3.84 1.10
CA ILE A 15 -0.50 -3.09 0.05
C ILE A 15 0.65 -3.93 -0.53
N LEU A 16 1.43 -4.60 0.32
CA LEU A 16 2.53 -5.46 -0.12
C LEU A 16 2.04 -6.65 -0.97
N THR A 17 0.97 -7.30 -0.52
CA THR A 17 0.40 -8.43 -1.27
C THR A 17 -0.31 -8.01 -2.53
N PHE A 18 -0.90 -6.81 -2.57
CA PHE A 18 -1.39 -6.21 -3.82
C PHE A 18 -0.25 -5.96 -4.81
N ALA A 19 0.88 -5.41 -4.35
CA ALA A 19 2.05 -5.20 -5.20
C ALA A 19 2.58 -6.53 -5.78
N MET A 20 2.67 -7.57 -4.94
CA MET A 20 3.05 -8.91 -5.37
C MET A 20 2.05 -9.55 -6.34
N HIS A 21 0.74 -9.31 -6.14
CA HIS A 21 -0.30 -9.78 -7.05
C HIS A 21 -0.23 -9.08 -8.42
N MET A 22 0.07 -7.79 -8.45
CA MET A 22 0.15 -6.99 -9.68
C MET A 22 1.45 -7.22 -10.48
N LEU A 23 2.56 -7.56 -9.80
CA LEU A 23 3.87 -7.76 -10.43
C LEU A 23 3.85 -8.76 -11.62
N PRO A 24 3.29 -9.98 -11.49
CA PRO A 24 3.17 -10.91 -12.61
C PRO A 24 2.40 -10.34 -13.81
N SER A 25 1.34 -9.58 -13.57
CA SER A 25 0.50 -9.01 -14.63
C SER A 25 1.27 -7.94 -15.42
N VAL A 26 2.01 -7.06 -14.72
CA VAL A 26 2.84 -6.04 -15.36
C VAL A 26 3.99 -6.70 -16.13
N LYS A 27 4.66 -7.68 -15.53
CA LYS A 27 5.76 -8.41 -16.18
C LYS A 27 5.30 -9.21 -17.39
N SER A 28 4.16 -9.89 -17.31
CA SER A 28 3.57 -10.62 -18.45
C SER A 28 3.22 -9.68 -19.60
N THR A 29 2.64 -8.51 -19.28
CA THR A 29 2.33 -7.47 -20.28
C THR A 29 3.60 -6.95 -20.95
N GLN A 30 4.64 -6.69 -20.16
CA GLN A 30 5.95 -6.26 -20.67
C GLN A 30 6.57 -7.32 -21.59
N LEU A 31 6.58 -8.60 -21.16
CA LEU A 31 7.12 -9.71 -21.95
C LEU A 31 6.37 -9.89 -23.27
N SER A 32 5.04 -9.80 -23.24
CA SER A 32 4.19 -9.84 -24.43
C SER A 32 4.51 -8.70 -25.40
N ASN A 33 4.66 -7.47 -24.89
CA ASN A 33 5.06 -6.32 -25.71
C ASN A 33 6.45 -6.49 -26.34
N MET A 34 7.42 -7.04 -25.61
CA MET A 34 8.76 -7.33 -26.13
C MET A 34 8.70 -8.37 -27.25
N LEU A 35 7.87 -9.41 -27.11
CA LEU A 35 7.67 -10.42 -28.15
C LEU A 35 7.04 -9.81 -29.41
N MET A 36 5.96 -9.03 -29.24
CA MET A 36 5.25 -8.36 -30.35
C MET A 36 6.16 -7.40 -31.11
N ASN A 37 7.07 -6.72 -30.40
CA ASN A 37 8.07 -5.83 -30.98
C ASN A 37 9.32 -6.56 -31.52
N LYS A 38 9.33 -7.90 -31.55
CA LYS A 38 10.44 -8.75 -32.01
C LYS A 38 11.76 -8.51 -31.27
N GLN A 39 11.69 -8.08 -30.01
CA GLN A 39 12.86 -7.85 -29.15
C GLN A 39 13.35 -9.14 -28.47
N ILE A 40 12.49 -10.15 -28.36
CA ILE A 40 12.78 -11.46 -27.76
C ILE A 40 12.27 -12.60 -28.65
N SER A 41 12.81 -13.80 -28.47
CA SER A 41 12.35 -15.01 -29.15
C SER A 41 11.11 -15.62 -28.48
N TYR A 42 10.38 -16.46 -29.23
CA TYR A 42 9.24 -17.21 -28.69
C TYR A 42 9.66 -18.17 -27.57
N ASP A 43 10.80 -18.85 -27.73
CA ASP A 43 11.32 -19.77 -26.70
C ASP A 43 11.62 -19.04 -25.39
N PHE A 44 12.19 -17.83 -25.47
CA PHE A 44 12.42 -16.98 -24.31
C PHE A 44 11.12 -16.52 -23.66
N TYR A 45 10.09 -16.21 -24.46
CA TYR A 45 8.78 -15.84 -23.93
C TYR A 45 8.15 -17.00 -23.14
N VAL A 46 8.18 -18.22 -23.68
CA VAL A 46 7.61 -19.40 -23.02
C VAL A 46 8.38 -19.76 -21.75
N SER A 47 9.72 -19.70 -21.77
CA SER A 47 10.54 -19.99 -20.59
C SER A 47 10.35 -18.99 -19.45
N ASN A 48 10.02 -17.74 -19.78
CA ASN A 48 9.90 -16.65 -18.82
C ASN A 48 8.43 -16.30 -18.48
N GLN A 49 7.47 -17.09 -18.94
CA GLN A 49 6.06 -16.90 -18.61
C GLN A 49 5.84 -17.14 -17.11
N ILE A 50 5.22 -16.17 -16.43
CA ILE A 50 4.96 -16.24 -14.99
C ILE A 50 3.53 -16.72 -14.74
N ASN A 51 3.39 -17.78 -13.93
CA ASN A 51 2.10 -18.18 -13.39
C ASN A 51 1.67 -17.21 -12.27
N SER A 52 0.67 -16.38 -12.55
CA SER A 52 0.18 -15.33 -11.64
C SER A 52 -0.65 -15.85 -10.47
N ASN A 53 -1.17 -17.08 -10.56
CA ASN A 53 -2.20 -17.57 -9.64
C ASN A 53 -1.71 -17.71 -8.19
N TYR A 54 -0.43 -18.00 -7.97
CA TYR A 54 0.15 -18.16 -6.63
C TYR A 54 0.15 -16.87 -5.82
N TYR A 55 0.31 -15.71 -6.46
CA TYR A 55 0.37 -14.40 -5.79
C TYR A 55 -1.02 -13.83 -5.48
N SER A 56 -2.06 -14.32 -6.17
CA SER A 56 -3.44 -13.89 -5.97
C SER A 56 -4.04 -14.39 -4.65
N ILE A 57 -3.70 -15.61 -4.23
CA ILE A 57 -4.23 -16.24 -3.01
C ILE A 57 -3.98 -15.39 -1.75
N PRO A 58 -2.73 -15.02 -1.40
CA PRO A 58 -2.47 -14.24 -0.19
C PRO A 58 -3.12 -12.85 -0.25
N PHE A 59 -3.22 -12.25 -1.44
CA PHE A 59 -3.90 -10.97 -1.63
C PHE A 59 -5.39 -11.08 -1.26
N PHE A 60 -6.12 -12.04 -1.82
CA PHE A 60 -7.55 -12.21 -1.50
C PHE A 60 -7.80 -12.55 -0.04
N ILE A 61 -6.95 -13.36 0.59
CA ILE A 61 -7.03 -13.65 2.04
C ILE A 61 -6.91 -12.35 2.84
N LEU A 62 -5.93 -11.50 2.52
CA LEU A 62 -5.73 -10.23 3.23
C LEU A 62 -6.83 -9.21 2.94
N VAL A 63 -7.41 -9.20 1.74
CA VAL A 63 -8.60 -8.39 1.43
C VAL A 63 -9.74 -8.78 2.36
N LEU A 64 -10.08 -10.07 2.41
CA LEU A 64 -11.16 -10.58 3.27
C LEU A 64 -10.90 -10.26 4.74
N LEU A 65 -9.67 -10.43 5.20
CA LEU A 65 -9.30 -10.15 6.59
C LEU A 65 -9.36 -8.65 6.92
N ASN A 66 -8.94 -7.76 6.00
CA ASN A 66 -9.07 -6.31 6.18
C ASN A 66 -10.53 -5.86 6.20
N VAL A 67 -11.37 -6.39 5.30
CA VAL A 67 -12.81 -6.10 5.26
C VAL A 67 -13.48 -6.56 6.54
N TRP A 68 -13.21 -7.80 6.96
CA TRP A 68 -13.76 -8.37 8.19
C TRP A 68 -13.35 -7.57 9.43
N PHE A 69 -12.07 -7.23 9.56
CA PHE A 69 -11.55 -6.45 10.69
C PHE A 69 -12.13 -5.04 10.73
N THR A 70 -12.25 -4.38 9.57
CA THR A 70 -12.84 -3.04 9.46
C THR A 70 -14.32 -3.08 9.83
N TYR A 71 -15.07 -4.06 9.31
CA TYR A 71 -16.49 -4.25 9.63
C TYR A 71 -16.72 -4.51 11.13
N PHE A 72 -15.90 -5.36 11.75
CA PHE A 72 -16.03 -5.65 13.19
C PHE A 72 -15.78 -4.41 14.06
N ASN A 73 -14.81 -3.57 13.68
CA ASN A 73 -14.50 -2.35 14.40
C ASN A 73 -15.51 -1.22 14.15
N SER A 74 -16.08 -1.11 12.95
CA SER A 74 -17.09 -0.08 12.63
C SER A 74 -18.43 -0.36 13.30
N LYS A 75 -18.81 -1.65 13.46
CA LYS A 75 -20.04 -2.05 14.17
C LYS A 75 -20.06 -1.62 15.64
N LYS A 76 -18.89 -1.46 16.26
CA LYS A 76 -18.75 -0.94 17.64
C LYS A 76 -18.85 0.58 17.73
N ARG A 77 -18.70 1.30 16.61
CA ARG A 77 -18.51 2.76 16.62
C ARG A 77 -19.72 3.57 16.14
N ASN A 78 -20.50 3.09 15.17
CA ASN A 78 -21.37 4.02 14.44
C ASN A 78 -22.75 3.50 14.01
N ASN A 79 -23.46 2.75 14.87
CA ASN A 79 -24.82 2.22 14.59
C ASN A 79 -25.02 1.62 13.17
N GLY A 80 -23.95 1.08 12.56
CA GLY A 80 -23.96 0.47 11.22
C GLY A 80 -23.68 1.42 10.03
N ARG A 81 -23.41 2.71 10.23
CA ARG A 81 -23.00 3.63 9.15
C ARG A 81 -21.48 3.64 8.99
N ILE A 82 -20.99 3.13 7.87
CA ILE A 82 -19.57 3.22 7.50
C ILE A 82 -19.38 4.55 6.78
N LEU A 83 -18.75 5.54 7.42
CA LEU A 83 -18.36 6.77 6.73
C LEU A 83 -17.07 6.50 5.94
N MET A 84 -17.09 6.78 4.62
CA MET A 84 -15.92 6.64 3.72
C MET A 84 -14.63 7.27 4.28
N LYS A 85 -14.74 8.33 5.10
CA LYS A 85 -13.61 8.99 5.79
C LYS A 85 -12.79 8.02 6.66
N GLU A 86 -13.47 7.08 7.34
CA GLU A 86 -12.87 6.11 8.27
C GLU A 86 -12.09 5.00 7.54
N ILE A 87 -12.36 4.80 6.25
CA ILE A 87 -11.64 3.85 5.40
C ILE A 87 -10.26 4.41 5.04
N VAL A 88 -10.17 5.72 4.79
CA VAL A 88 -8.93 6.38 4.38
C VAL A 88 -8.04 6.69 5.58
N ILE A 89 -8.59 7.27 6.65
CA ILE A 89 -7.84 7.62 7.85
C ILE A 89 -8.02 6.49 8.88
N PRO A 90 -6.95 5.89 9.41
CA PRO A 90 -7.06 4.94 10.51
C PRO A 90 -7.40 5.73 11.80
N GLU A 91 -8.66 6.13 11.92
CA GLU A 91 -9.15 6.96 13.01
C GLU A 91 -9.27 6.14 14.30
N THR A 92 -8.84 6.72 15.41
CA THR A 92 -9.18 6.26 16.75
C THR A 92 -10.10 7.30 17.40
N ASN A 93 -11.29 6.86 17.82
CA ASN A 93 -12.31 7.60 18.58
C ASN A 93 -12.33 9.13 18.42
N LEU A 94 -12.63 9.63 17.22
CA LEU A 94 -12.72 11.08 16.97
C LEU A 94 -13.94 11.76 17.62
N ASP A 95 -14.99 10.98 17.91
CA ASP A 95 -16.30 11.55 18.26
C ASP A 95 -16.44 11.91 19.76
N ASP A 96 -15.54 11.41 20.64
CA ASP A 96 -15.64 11.60 22.09
C ASP A 96 -14.46 12.38 22.73
N ASP A 97 -13.33 12.56 22.04
CA ASP A 97 -12.13 13.18 22.61
C ASP A 97 -11.47 14.19 21.64
N GLU A 98 -11.62 15.49 21.92
CA GLU A 98 -11.02 16.58 21.14
C GLU A 98 -9.49 16.45 21.04
N ARG A 99 -8.83 15.90 22.06
CA ARG A 99 -7.38 15.68 22.06
C ARG A 99 -7.00 14.61 21.06
N GLU A 100 -7.77 13.53 20.97
CA GLU A 100 -7.52 12.43 20.02
C GLU A 100 -7.73 12.90 18.58
N SER A 101 -8.70 13.79 18.36
CA SER A 101 -8.93 14.47 17.09
C SER A 101 -7.77 15.36 16.66
N GLU A 102 -7.24 16.17 17.57
CA GLU A 102 -6.08 17.02 17.29
C GLU A 102 -4.83 16.20 16.95
N ILE A 103 -4.56 15.13 17.72
CA ILE A 103 -3.43 14.23 17.49
C ILE A 103 -3.56 13.53 16.13
N THR A 104 -4.76 13.04 15.79
CA THR A 104 -5.05 12.40 14.51
C THR A 104 -4.81 13.36 13.35
N GLY A 105 -5.31 14.59 13.45
CA GLY A 105 -5.12 15.64 12.44
C GLY A 105 -3.65 16.01 12.24
N LYS A 106 -2.88 16.18 13.31
CA LYS A 106 -1.42 16.45 13.25
C LYS A 106 -0.66 15.27 12.62
N SER A 107 -1.02 14.05 12.99
CA SER A 107 -0.40 12.82 12.46
C SER A 107 -0.68 12.62 10.97
N ALA A 108 -1.91 12.91 10.53
CA ALA A 108 -2.30 12.85 9.11
C ALA A 108 -1.55 13.89 8.27
N LYS A 109 -1.42 15.13 8.77
CA LYS A 109 -0.64 16.18 8.10
C LYS A 109 0.83 15.77 7.95
N ALA A 110 1.44 15.25 9.01
CA ALA A 110 2.83 14.76 8.96
C ALA A 110 3.00 13.62 7.95
N ALA A 111 2.10 12.63 7.97
CA ALA A 111 2.10 11.53 7.01
C ALA A 111 2.00 12.03 5.56
N PHE A 112 1.10 12.95 5.29
CA PHE A 112 0.93 13.55 3.96
C PHE A 112 2.19 14.31 3.51
N SER A 113 2.80 15.11 4.39
CA SER A 113 4.05 15.81 4.09
C SER A 113 5.19 14.85 3.77
N VAL A 114 5.35 13.77 4.54
CA VAL A 114 6.39 12.76 4.27
C VAL A 114 6.14 12.03 2.96
N VAL A 115 4.88 11.68 2.64
CA VAL A 115 4.54 11.06 1.34
C VAL A 115 4.93 11.97 0.17
N ILE A 116 4.68 13.28 0.26
CA ILE A 116 5.08 14.24 -0.78
C ILE A 116 6.60 14.31 -0.92
N VAL A 117 7.33 14.44 0.19
CA VAL A 117 8.80 14.51 0.13
C VAL A 117 9.38 13.21 -0.44
N PHE A 118 8.87 12.07 0.02
CA PHE A 118 9.32 10.76 -0.41
C PHE A 118 8.97 10.47 -1.88
N SER A 119 7.87 11.01 -2.40
CA SER A 119 7.54 10.86 -3.83
C SER A 119 8.56 11.56 -4.73
N PHE A 120 9.05 12.76 -4.35
CA PHE A 120 10.14 13.41 -5.07
C PHE A 120 11.44 12.59 -5.03
N VAL A 121 11.75 11.96 -3.90
CA VAL A 121 12.90 11.04 -3.79
C VAL A 121 12.75 9.87 -4.75
N ILE A 122 11.60 9.19 -4.75
CA ILE A 122 11.33 8.08 -5.68
C ILE A 122 11.46 8.53 -7.14
N LEU A 123 10.86 9.67 -7.50
CA LEU A 123 10.92 10.21 -8.86
C LEU A 123 12.34 10.54 -9.28
N SER A 124 13.17 11.08 -8.38
CA SER A 124 14.58 11.39 -8.68
C SER A 124 15.43 10.13 -8.87
N LEU A 125 15.12 9.04 -8.17
CA LEU A 125 15.83 7.77 -8.27
C LEU A 125 15.41 6.95 -9.48
N PHE A 126 14.21 7.19 -10.02
CA PHE A 126 13.63 6.41 -11.11
C PHE A 126 14.51 6.39 -12.38
N PRO A 127 15.04 7.52 -12.87
CA PRO A 127 15.96 7.53 -14.02
C PRO A 127 17.26 6.78 -13.74
N MET A 128 17.80 6.86 -12.51
CA MET A 128 19.02 6.16 -12.14
C MET A 128 18.82 4.64 -12.14
N ALA A 129 17.61 4.19 -11.79
CA ALA A 129 17.26 2.78 -11.76
C ALA A 129 17.18 2.14 -13.15
N ILE A 130 16.93 2.91 -14.23
CA ILE A 130 16.90 2.39 -15.61
C ILE A 130 18.22 1.70 -15.97
N SER A 131 19.35 2.20 -15.47
CA SER A 131 20.68 1.64 -15.76
C SER A 131 20.98 0.32 -15.03
N PHE A 132 20.22 -0.02 -13.99
CA PHE A 132 20.45 -1.22 -13.16
C PHE A 132 19.41 -2.31 -13.37
N PHE A 133 18.23 -1.97 -13.87
CA PHE A 133 17.12 -2.92 -14.03
C PHE A 133 16.70 -3.04 -15.49
N ASN A 134 16.85 -4.24 -16.05
CA ASN A 134 16.34 -4.60 -17.38
C ASN A 134 14.79 -4.54 -17.46
N GLU A 135 14.10 -4.61 -16.31
CA GLU A 135 12.63 -4.69 -16.22
C GLU A 135 12.03 -3.62 -15.28
N LEU A 136 12.45 -2.36 -15.41
CA LEU A 136 12.06 -1.29 -14.47
C LEU A 136 10.53 -1.11 -14.32
N ALA A 137 9.77 -1.32 -15.40
CA ALA A 137 8.30 -1.18 -15.37
C ALA A 137 7.64 -2.19 -14.42
N ALA A 138 8.12 -3.43 -14.35
CA ALA A 138 7.61 -4.42 -13.41
C ALA A 138 7.85 -4.02 -11.96
N TYR A 139 9.02 -3.45 -11.65
CA TYR A 139 9.38 -3.01 -10.30
C TYR A 139 8.75 -1.68 -9.87
N SER A 140 8.21 -0.91 -10.82
CA SER A 140 7.49 0.35 -10.54
C SER A 140 6.32 0.17 -9.57
N VAL A 141 5.70 -1.02 -9.57
CA VAL A 141 4.59 -1.38 -8.67
C VAL A 141 5.01 -1.25 -7.21
N PHE A 142 6.24 -1.63 -6.86
CA PHE A 142 6.75 -1.51 -5.49
C PHE A 142 7.06 -0.07 -5.11
N ALA A 143 7.51 0.75 -6.06
CA ALA A 143 7.72 2.18 -5.82
C ALA A 143 6.39 2.89 -5.52
N VAL A 144 5.33 2.57 -6.29
CA VAL A 144 3.98 3.09 -6.03
C VAL A 144 3.43 2.58 -4.70
N ALA A 145 3.62 1.30 -4.37
CA ALA A 145 3.19 0.70 -3.11
C ALA A 145 3.93 1.28 -1.88
N ALA A 146 5.18 1.72 -2.03
CA ALA A 146 5.95 2.30 -0.95
C ALA A 146 5.37 3.63 -0.45
N LEU A 147 4.67 4.40 -1.30
CA LEU A 147 4.06 5.68 -0.93
C LEU A 147 3.03 5.55 0.20
N PRO A 148 1.95 4.76 0.08
CA PRO A 148 1.00 4.60 1.18
C PRO A 148 1.62 3.90 2.40
N ILE A 149 2.63 3.03 2.22
CA ILE A 149 3.33 2.37 3.33
C ILE A 149 4.09 3.40 4.18
N ILE A 150 4.90 4.27 3.56
CA ILE A 150 5.63 5.30 4.30
C ILE A 150 4.68 6.28 4.99
N GLY A 151 3.55 6.59 4.36
CA GLY A 151 2.49 7.41 4.95
C GLY A 151 1.92 6.77 6.21
N LEU A 152 1.57 5.48 6.16
CA LEU A 152 1.04 4.74 7.31
C LEU A 152 2.06 4.61 8.46
N ILE A 153 3.34 4.36 8.14
CA ILE A 153 4.42 4.30 9.12
C ILE A 153 4.60 5.67 9.79
N THR A 154 4.65 6.74 9.00
CA THR A 154 4.81 8.11 9.51
C THR A 154 3.63 8.51 10.40
N TYR A 155 2.41 8.19 9.96
CA TYR A 155 1.20 8.39 10.75
C TYR A 155 1.33 7.69 12.11
N PHE A 156 1.70 6.41 12.10
CA PHE A 156 1.81 5.62 13.32
C PHE A 156 2.85 6.18 14.30
N ILE A 157 4.04 6.53 13.81
CA ILE A 157 5.13 7.08 14.60
C ILE A 157 4.69 8.42 15.20
N THR A 158 4.16 9.33 14.38
CA THR A 158 3.73 10.65 14.82
C THR A 158 2.61 10.56 15.84
N TYR A 159 1.62 9.70 15.58
CA TYR A 159 0.53 9.45 16.51
C TYR A 159 1.05 8.97 17.86
N LYS A 160 1.95 7.98 17.86
CA LYS A 160 2.51 7.42 19.10
C LYS A 160 3.28 8.48 19.91
N VAL A 161 4.08 9.31 19.24
CA VAL A 161 4.86 10.37 19.88
C VAL A 161 3.94 11.43 20.49
N LEU A 162 2.93 11.89 19.75
CA LEU A 162 2.00 12.91 20.21
C LEU A 162 1.08 12.39 21.32
N TYR A 163 0.64 11.14 21.25
CA TYR A 163 -0.22 10.51 22.27
C TYR A 163 0.53 10.27 23.60
N SER A 164 1.86 10.10 23.55
CA SER A 164 2.69 9.94 24.76
C SER A 164 3.02 11.25 25.48
N ARG A 165 2.77 12.40 24.84
CA ARG A 165 2.94 13.74 25.44
C ARG A 165 1.63 14.18 26.05
#